data_AF-A0A521WZT1-F1
#
_entry.id   AF-A0A521WZT1-F1
#
_cell.length_a   1.000
_cell.length_b   1.000
_cell.length_c   1.000
_cell.angle_alpha   90.00
_cell.angle_beta   90.00
_cell.angle_gamma   90.00
#
_symmetry.space_group_name_H-M   'P 1'
#
loop_
_entity.id
_entity.type
_entity.pdbx_description
1 polymer ?
#
loop_
_entity_poly.entity_id
_entity_poly.type
_entity_poly.pdbx_seq_one_letter_code
_entity_poly.pdbx_strand_id
1 'polypeptide(L)'
;METDNMVRRRIISDLMAQHTDKIADASIDLWEQMATQIILIVGEGGFNSLYARSLFLTRSTFPWLPNGSVPAQANQRFSELKISFEEQPPLQANKANSQLLITFTDILASLIGEHLTIRILRSAWGNDALDRFGKEFKNE
;
A
#
# COMPACT_ATOMS: atom_id res chain seq x y z
N MET A 1 7.59 -4.24 -18.59
CA MET A 1 7.96 -5.06 -17.40
C MET A 1 8.78 -4.25 -16.39
N GLU A 2 9.97 -3.76 -16.75
CA GLU A 2 10.77 -2.89 -15.83
C GLU A 2 10.17 -1.48 -15.68
N THR A 3 9.69 -0.90 -16.78
CA THR A 3 9.01 0.41 -16.80
C THR A 3 7.77 0.44 -15.91
N ASP A 4 6.98 -0.63 -15.93
CA ASP A 4 5.71 -0.71 -15.20
C ASP A 4 5.95 -0.85 -13.68
N ASN A 5 6.98 -1.60 -13.27
CA ASN A 5 7.38 -1.70 -11.86
C ASN A 5 7.81 -0.33 -11.30
N MET A 6 8.57 0.44 -12.10
CA MET A 6 8.99 1.79 -11.75
C MET A 6 7.78 2.72 -11.61
N VAL A 7 6.79 2.61 -12.49
CA VAL A 7 5.53 3.37 -12.39
C VAL A 7 4.84 3.08 -11.06
N ARG A 8 4.66 1.80 -10.70
CA ARG A 8 4.03 1.44 -9.43
C ARG A 8 4.76 1.99 -8.21
N ARG A 9 6.08 1.81 -8.15
CA ARG A 9 6.88 2.31 -7.02
C ARG A 9 6.84 3.83 -6.93
N ARG A 10 6.80 4.53 -8.06
CA ARG A 10 6.68 5.99 -8.10
C ARG A 10 5.31 6.47 -7.60
N ILE A 11 4.20 5.82 -7.97
CA ILE A 11 2.87 6.13 -7.41
C ILE A 11 2.91 6.10 -5.88
N ILE A 12 3.49 5.04 -5.30
CA ILE A 12 3.61 4.89 -3.85
C ILE A 12 4.48 6.01 -3.27
N SER A 13 5.64 6.29 -3.87
CA SER A 13 6.53 7.36 -3.42
C SER A 13 5.86 8.74 -3.44
N ASP A 14 5.12 9.06 -4.51
CA ASP A 14 4.46 10.35 -4.68
C ASP A 14 3.32 10.53 -3.66
N LEU A 15 2.57 9.46 -3.36
CA LEU A 15 1.56 9.47 -2.29
C LEU A 15 2.18 9.67 -0.91
N MET A 16 3.28 8.98 -0.62
CA MET A 16 3.94 9.07 0.69
C MET A 16 4.55 10.46 0.94
N ALA A 17 4.92 11.19 -0.11
CA ALA A 17 5.41 12.56 -0.01
C ALA A 17 4.29 13.60 0.28
N GLN A 18 3.03 13.28 0.00
CA GLN A 18 1.89 14.21 0.20
C GLN A 18 1.40 14.27 1.66
N HIS A 19 1.73 13.26 2.47
CA HIS A 19 1.22 13.13 3.84
C HIS A 19 2.35 13.24 4.86
N THR A 20 2.66 14.46 5.31
CA THR A 20 3.74 14.70 6.31
C THR A 20 3.25 14.87 7.75
N ASP A 21 2.02 15.34 7.97
CA ASP A 21 1.61 15.82 9.31
C ASP A 21 0.67 14.84 10.05
N LYS A 22 -0.03 13.95 9.33
CA LYS A 22 -0.95 12.92 9.89
C LYS A 22 -0.71 11.55 9.27
N ILE A 23 0.50 11.05 9.45
CA ILE A 23 1.00 9.89 8.71
C ILE A 23 0.22 8.62 9.06
N ALA A 24 -0.16 8.42 10.33
CA ALA A 24 -0.92 7.25 10.73
C ALA A 24 -2.31 7.21 10.06
N ASP A 25 -3.13 8.24 10.25
CA ASP A 25 -4.47 8.33 9.65
C ASP A 25 -4.44 8.23 8.12
N ALA A 26 -3.60 9.04 7.48
CA ALA A 26 -3.49 9.03 6.02
C ALA A 26 -3.02 7.66 5.49
N SER A 27 -2.13 6.98 6.21
CA SER A 27 -1.71 5.63 5.84
C SER A 27 -2.87 4.65 5.93
N ILE A 28 -3.69 4.71 6.99
CA ILE A 28 -4.83 3.82 7.15
C ILE A 28 -5.87 4.06 6.05
N ASP A 29 -6.17 5.32 5.73
CA ASP A 29 -7.11 5.65 4.64
C ASP A 29 -6.66 5.03 3.30
N LEU A 30 -5.37 5.12 2.98
CA LEU A 30 -4.79 4.50 1.78
C LEU A 30 -4.91 2.97 1.78
N TRP A 31 -4.69 2.34 2.94
CA TRP A 31 -4.84 0.90 3.11
C TRP A 31 -6.30 0.45 2.99
N GLU A 32 -7.26 1.20 3.54
CA GLU A 32 -8.70 0.89 3.44
C GLU A 32 -9.22 1.02 2.00
N GLN A 33 -8.82 2.07 1.29
CA GLN A 33 -9.17 2.26 -0.11
C GLN A 33 -8.62 1.11 -0.97
N MET A 34 -7.36 0.72 -0.75
CA MET A 34 -6.74 -0.38 -1.47
C MET A 34 -7.39 -1.72 -1.14
N ALA A 35 -7.67 -1.98 0.14
CA ALA A 35 -8.29 -3.22 0.60
C ALA A 35 -9.66 -3.42 -0.04
N THR A 36 -10.47 -2.36 -0.10
CA THR A 36 -11.78 -2.38 -0.76
C THR A 36 -11.68 -2.91 -2.20
N GLN A 37 -10.74 -2.39 -2.99
CA GLN A 37 -10.59 -2.79 -4.38
C GLN A 37 -10.04 -4.21 -4.54
N ILE A 38 -9.05 -4.59 -3.72
CA ILE A 38 -8.40 -5.90 -3.83
C ILE A 38 -9.31 -7.03 -3.37
N ILE A 39 -10.07 -6.82 -2.29
CA ILE A 39 -10.98 -7.83 -1.74
C ILE A 39 -12.05 -8.24 -2.77
N LEU A 40 -12.48 -7.33 -3.64
CA LEU A 40 -13.41 -7.66 -4.73
C LEU A 40 -12.83 -8.64 -5.77
N ILE A 41 -11.50 -8.76 -5.84
CA ILE A 41 -10.80 -9.57 -6.83
C ILE A 41 -10.28 -10.88 -6.22
N VAL A 42 -9.62 -10.81 -5.06
CA VAL A 42 -8.96 -11.96 -4.43
C VAL A 42 -9.70 -12.51 -3.21
N GLY A 43 -10.78 -11.86 -2.80
CA GLY A 43 -11.51 -12.17 -1.57
C GLY A 43 -10.80 -11.70 -0.29
N GLU A 44 -11.54 -11.68 0.81
CA GLU A 44 -11.02 -11.20 2.11
C GLU A 44 -9.89 -12.08 2.66
N GLY A 45 -10.04 -13.40 2.59
CA GLY A 45 -8.98 -14.33 3.02
C GLY A 45 -7.69 -14.19 2.22
N GLY A 46 -7.81 -13.93 0.91
CA GLY A 46 -6.68 -13.65 0.04
C GLY A 46 -5.98 -12.35 0.44
N PHE A 47 -6.74 -11.27 0.62
CA PHE A 47 -6.20 -9.99 1.09
C PHE A 47 -5.47 -10.14 2.44
N ASN A 48 -6.12 -10.77 3.43
CA ASN A 48 -5.56 -10.93 4.77
C ASN A 48 -4.25 -11.74 4.73
N SER A 49 -4.18 -12.79 3.90
CA SER A 49 -2.96 -13.59 3.73
C SER A 49 -1.81 -12.78 3.11
N LEU A 50 -2.11 -11.97 2.09
CA LEU A 50 -1.14 -11.09 1.45
C LEU A 50 -0.63 -10.00 2.41
N TYR A 51 -1.55 -9.39 3.15
CA TYR A 51 -1.23 -8.36 4.14
C TYR A 51 -0.34 -8.92 5.26
N ALA A 52 -0.71 -10.06 5.85
CA ALA A 52 0.09 -10.74 6.87
C ALA A 52 1.49 -11.10 6.36
N ARG A 53 1.59 -11.63 5.13
CA ARG A 53 2.88 -11.94 4.49
C ARG A 53 3.74 -10.70 4.28
N SER A 54 3.13 -9.58 3.89
CA SER A 54 3.81 -8.32 3.64
C SER A 54 4.36 -7.71 4.94
N LEU A 55 3.56 -7.76 6.02
CA LEU A 55 4.02 -7.37 7.35
C LEU A 55 5.21 -8.22 7.80
N PHE A 56 5.10 -9.54 7.70
CA PHE A 56 6.18 -10.46 8.07
C PHE A 56 7.51 -10.13 7.37
N LEU A 57 7.48 -9.85 6.07
CA LEU A 57 8.67 -9.48 5.30
C LEU A 57 9.23 -8.12 5.70
N THR A 58 8.35 -7.12 5.86
CA THR A 58 8.75 -5.74 6.18
C THR A 58 9.34 -5.62 7.59
N ARG A 59 8.91 -6.50 8.52
CA ARG A 59 9.42 -6.56 9.89
C ARG A 59 10.90 -6.85 10.02
N SER A 60 11.51 -7.49 9.02
CA SER A 60 12.97 -7.65 8.99
C SER A 60 13.71 -6.30 9.08
N THR A 61 13.11 -5.23 8.55
CA THR A 61 13.64 -3.87 8.58
C THR A 61 12.97 -3.01 9.65
N PHE A 62 11.69 -3.26 9.95
CA PHE A 62 10.90 -2.51 10.94
C PHE A 62 10.26 -3.45 11.97
N PRO A 63 11.01 -3.95 12.97
CA PRO A 63 10.56 -5.02 13.87
C PRO A 63 9.32 -4.67 14.72
N TRP A 64 9.08 -3.38 14.93
CA TRP A 64 7.95 -2.82 15.68
C TRP A 64 6.61 -2.89 14.93
N LEU A 65 6.60 -3.23 13.64
CA LEU A 65 5.36 -3.49 12.91
C LEU A 65 4.62 -4.71 13.50
N PRO A 66 3.28 -4.75 13.38
CA PRO A 66 2.46 -5.80 13.99
C PRO A 66 2.76 -7.17 13.37
N ASN A 67 2.49 -8.24 14.14
CA ASN A 67 2.80 -9.62 13.76
C ASN A 67 2.00 -10.14 12.54
N GLY A 68 1.04 -9.37 12.02
CA GLY A 68 0.21 -9.76 10.88
C GLY A 68 -0.90 -10.75 11.25
N SER A 69 -1.41 -10.66 12.48
CA SER A 69 -2.56 -11.44 12.93
C SER A 69 -3.77 -11.15 12.03
N VAL A 70 -4.53 -12.20 11.70
CA VAL A 70 -5.79 -12.03 10.98
C VAL A 70 -6.74 -11.23 11.88
N PRO A 71 -7.35 -10.13 11.38
CA PRO A 71 -8.24 -9.33 12.21
C PRO A 71 -9.45 -10.14 12.64
N ALA A 72 -9.90 -9.92 13.88
CA ALA A 72 -11.15 -10.52 14.37
C ALA A 72 -12.39 -9.94 13.66
N GLN A 73 -12.31 -8.69 13.18
CA GLN A 73 -13.39 -7.98 12.51
C GLN A 73 -12.83 -7.09 11.37
N ALA A 74 -13.55 -7.02 10.26
CA ALA A 74 -13.12 -6.28 9.06
C ALA A 74 -12.91 -4.78 9.31
N ASN A 75 -13.73 -4.17 10.18
CA ASN A 75 -13.64 -2.75 10.57
C ASN A 75 -12.44 -2.43 11.49
N GLN A 76 -11.73 -3.44 12.00
CA GLN A 76 -10.54 -3.27 12.84
C GLN A 76 -9.26 -3.73 12.16
N ARG A 77 -9.31 -3.98 10.84
CA ARG A 77 -8.22 -4.61 10.09
C ARG A 77 -6.87 -3.93 10.23
N PHE A 78 -6.87 -2.59 10.32
CA PHE A 78 -5.64 -1.80 10.40
C PHE A 78 -5.42 -1.13 11.75
N SER A 79 -6.20 -1.48 12.79
CA SER A 79 -6.07 -0.84 14.11
C SER A 79 -4.69 -1.05 14.73
N GLU A 80 -4.14 -2.27 14.68
CA GLU A 80 -2.78 -2.54 15.19
C GLU A 80 -1.70 -1.80 14.40
N LEU A 81 -1.88 -1.67 13.07
CA LEU A 81 -0.96 -0.92 12.22
C LEU A 81 -0.98 0.58 12.57
N LYS A 82 -2.18 1.12 12.79
CA LYS A 82 -2.37 2.52 13.18
C LYS A 82 -1.64 2.84 14.48
N ILE A 83 -1.88 2.03 15.51
CA ILE A 83 -1.21 2.15 16.82
C ILE A 83 0.31 2.11 16.63
N SER A 84 0.80 1.14 15.85
CA SER A 84 2.24 1.01 15.56
C SER A 84 2.82 2.24 14.86
N PHE A 85 2.05 2.94 14.02
CA PHE A 85 2.49 4.19 13.39
C PHE A 85 2.44 5.39 14.32
N GLU A 86 1.43 5.48 15.19
CA GLU A 86 1.29 6.56 16.19
C GLU A 86 2.40 6.52 17.25
N GLU A 87 2.92 5.34 17.56
CA GLU A 87 4.03 5.15 18.50
C GLU A 87 5.41 5.50 17.91
N GLN A 88 5.50 5.79 16.60
CA GLN A 88 6.77 6.04 15.91
C GLN A 88 6.92 7.49 15.47
N PRO A 89 8.17 7.99 15.34
CA PRO A 89 8.40 9.28 14.70
C PRO A 89 7.78 9.31 13.28
N PRO A 90 7.18 10.43 12.84
CA PRO A 90 6.50 10.50 11.55
C PRO A 90 7.35 9.99 10.37
N LEU A 91 8.62 10.40 10.30
CA LEU A 91 9.53 9.94 9.24
C LEU A 91 9.77 8.42 9.25
N GLN A 92 9.77 7.79 10.43
CA GLN A 92 9.96 6.36 10.58
C GLN A 92 8.69 5.59 10.20
N ALA A 93 7.52 6.08 10.61
CA ALA A 93 6.23 5.54 10.23
C ALA A 93 6.04 5.60 8.70
N ASN A 94 6.38 6.73 8.07
CA ASN A 94 6.28 6.91 6.62
C ASN A 94 7.19 5.95 5.85
N LYS A 95 8.45 5.78 6.28
CA LYS A 95 9.38 4.80 5.69
C LYS A 95 8.86 3.37 5.79
N ALA A 96 8.34 2.98 6.95
CA ALA A 96 7.77 1.66 7.16
C ALA A 96 6.52 1.44 6.30
N ASN A 97 5.62 2.43 6.23
CA ASN A 97 4.42 2.34 5.41
C ASN A 97 4.77 2.24 3.91
N SER A 98 5.71 3.06 3.44
CA SER A 98 6.23 3.01 2.07
C SER A 98 6.76 1.61 1.73
N GLN A 99 7.61 1.06 2.60
CA GLN A 99 8.19 -0.27 2.39
C GLN A 99 7.12 -1.37 2.43
N LEU A 100 6.13 -1.25 3.31
CA LEU A 100 5.03 -2.21 3.43
C LEU A 100 4.15 -2.21 2.18
N LEU A 101 3.76 -1.03 1.67
CA LEU A 101 3.00 -0.87 0.43
C LEU A 101 3.76 -1.42 -0.77
N ILE A 102 5.06 -1.13 -0.87
CA ILE A 102 5.93 -1.68 -1.91
C ILE A 102 5.94 -3.22 -1.84
N THR A 103 6.20 -3.78 -0.66
CA THR A 103 6.27 -5.24 -0.47
C THR A 103 4.95 -5.91 -0.81
N PHE A 104 3.85 -5.34 -0.35
CA PHE A 104 2.51 -5.86 -0.62
C PHE A 104 2.19 -5.84 -2.10
N THR A 105 2.47 -4.72 -2.78
CA THR A 105 2.16 -4.58 -4.20
C THR A 105 3.11 -5.36 -5.10
N ASP A 106 4.36 -5.59 -4.67
CA ASP A 106 5.29 -6.53 -5.31
C ASP A 106 4.71 -7.96 -5.30
N ILE A 107 4.23 -8.43 -4.15
CA ILE A 107 3.61 -9.76 -4.04
C ILE A 107 2.33 -9.81 -4.89
N LEU A 108 1.46 -8.81 -4.78
CA LEU A 108 0.22 -8.75 -5.55
C LEU A 108 0.48 -8.85 -7.06
N ALA A 109 1.41 -8.04 -7.58
CA ALA A 109 1.74 -8.06 -9.00
C ALA A 109 2.36 -9.38 -9.47
N SER A 110 3.09 -10.09 -8.59
CA SER A 110 3.58 -11.44 -8.90
C SER A 110 2.45 -12.46 -9.08
N LEU A 111 1.28 -12.22 -8.47
CA LEU A 111 0.13 -13.12 -8.50
C LEU A 111 -0.88 -12.79 -9.61
N ILE A 112 -1.20 -11.51 -9.79
CA ILE A 112 -2.28 -11.07 -10.70
C ILE A 112 -1.76 -10.23 -11.88
N GLY A 113 -0.45 -10.03 -11.98
CA GLY A 113 0.20 -9.24 -13.00
C GLY A 113 0.30 -7.76 -12.66
N GLU A 114 1.34 -7.14 -13.21
CA GLU A 114 1.72 -5.74 -13.00
C GLU A 114 0.64 -4.77 -13.49
N HIS A 115 0.13 -4.97 -14.70
CA HIS A 115 -0.85 -4.07 -15.31
C HIS A 115 -2.16 -4.02 -14.52
N LEU A 116 -2.65 -5.17 -14.04
CA LEU A 116 -3.86 -5.23 -13.21
C LEU A 116 -3.61 -4.57 -11.85
N THR A 117 -2.45 -4.81 -11.25
CA THR A 117 -2.04 -4.16 -9.99
C THR A 117 -2.06 -2.64 -10.12
N ILE A 118 -1.44 -2.07 -11.16
CA ILE A 118 -1.44 -0.62 -11.40
C ILE A 118 -2.87 -0.08 -11.56
N ARG A 119 -3.75 -0.78 -12.28
CA ARG A 119 -5.16 -0.37 -12.46
C ARG A 119 -5.93 -0.36 -11.14
N ILE A 120 -5.70 -1.33 -10.27
CA ILE A 120 -6.30 -1.39 -8.93
C ILE A 120 -5.84 -0.21 -8.09
N LEU A 121 -4.53 0.07 -8.06
CA LEU A 121 -3.99 1.19 -7.28
C LEU A 121 -4.53 2.54 -7.77
N ARG A 122 -4.65 2.72 -9.09
CA ARG A 122 -5.32 3.88 -9.70
C ARG A 122 -6.76 4.03 -9.26
N SER A 123 -7.49 2.93 -9.23
CA SER A 123 -8.90 2.93 -8.80
C SER A 123 -9.04 3.20 -7.30
N ALA A 124 -8.08 2.77 -6.48
CA ALA A 124 -8.12 2.96 -5.04
C ALA A 124 -7.82 4.41 -4.65
N TRP A 125 -6.77 5.00 -5.23
CA TRP A 125 -6.22 6.29 -4.78
C TRP A 125 -6.55 7.47 -5.70
N GLY A 126 -7.27 7.22 -6.80
CA GLY A 126 -7.64 8.23 -7.79
C GLY A 126 -6.56 8.51 -8.82
N ASN A 127 -6.97 9.03 -9.98
CA ASN A 127 -6.06 9.39 -11.07
C ASN A 127 -5.19 10.62 -10.75
N ASP A 128 -5.53 11.45 -9.76
CA ASP A 128 -4.75 12.65 -9.42
C ASP A 128 -3.31 12.32 -8.97
N ALA A 129 -3.10 11.13 -8.38
CA ALA A 129 -1.77 10.61 -8.07
C ALA A 129 -0.92 10.34 -9.33
N LEU A 130 -1.54 10.28 -10.50
CA LEU A 130 -0.94 9.98 -11.80
C LEU A 130 -1.20 11.05 -12.88
N ASP A 131 -2.10 12.01 -12.69
CA ASP A 131 -2.35 13.06 -13.68
C ASP A 131 -1.13 13.98 -13.86
N ARG A 132 -0.13 13.90 -12.96
CA ARG A 132 1.23 14.41 -13.19
C ARG A 132 1.99 13.71 -14.33
N PHE A 133 1.51 12.59 -14.86
CA PHE A 133 2.09 11.85 -15.98
C PHE A 133 1.30 11.96 -17.29
N GLY A 134 0.08 12.50 -17.26
CA GLY A 134 -0.80 12.57 -18.43
C GLY A 134 -0.31 13.46 -19.58
N LYS A 135 0.79 14.21 -19.40
CA LYS A 135 1.38 15.05 -20.46
C LYS A 135 2.46 14.38 -21.30
N GLU A 136 2.97 13.19 -20.96
CA GLU A 136 4.13 12.61 -21.66
C GLU A 136 3.85 11.42 -22.58
N PHE A 137 2.61 10.90 -22.65
CA PHE A 137 2.30 9.74 -23.51
C PHE A 137 1.24 10.02 -24.59
N LYS A 138 1.05 11.28 -24.99
CA LYS A 138 0.13 11.64 -26.10
C LYS A 138 0.79 12.09 -27.41
N ASN A 139 2.11 12.09 -27.50
CA ASN A 139 2.80 12.42 -28.76
C ASN A 139 3.82 11.34 -29.10
N GLU A 140 3.36 10.25 -29.72
CA GLU A 140 4.08 9.62 -30.84
C GLU A 140 3.08 8.93 -31.76
#